data_AF-A0A954D2S7-F1
#
_entry.id   AF-A0A954D2S7-F1
#
_cell.length_a   1.000
_cell.length_b   1.000
_cell.length_c   1.000
_cell.angle_alpha   90.00
_cell.angle_beta   90.00
_cell.angle_gamma   90.00
#
_symmetry.space_group_name_H-M   'P 1'
#
loop_
_entity.id
_entity.type
_entity.pdbx_description
1 polymer ?
#
loop_
_entity_poly.entity_id
_entity_poly.type
_entity_poly.pdbx_seq_one_letter_code
_entity_poly.pdbx_strand_id
1 'polypeptide(L)'
;MLGLLLTVASAVLFGCASDAPPAVDRPSTDALVVRLADEGYVELDGRRMTVDRMLYELRLAVRATDAAGAEPPWIDLRAPSDGDLPGGFDEPLRRIQSEAYATGIRHIEFSLEDE
;
A
#
# COMPACT_ATOMS: atom_id res chain seq x y z
N MET A 1 53.66 -34.11 -13.70
CA MET A 1 53.67 -34.41 -12.25
C MET A 1 52.59 -33.52 -11.62
N LEU A 2 51.43 -34.10 -11.27
CA LEU A 2 50.99 -34.35 -9.87
C LEU A 2 50.93 -33.03 -9.08
N GLY A 3 49.80 -32.43 -8.69
CA GLY A 3 48.45 -32.92 -8.42
C GLY A 3 48.24 -33.10 -6.92
N LEU A 4 47.45 -32.23 -6.26
CA LEU A 4 46.58 -32.45 -5.07
C LEU A 4 46.07 -31.08 -4.57
N LEU A 5 44.81 -30.70 -4.83
CA LEU A 5 43.61 -30.92 -4.02
C LEU A 5 43.71 -30.36 -2.59
N LEU A 6 43.09 -29.19 -2.38
CA LEU A 6 42.59 -28.76 -1.08
C LEU A 6 41.12 -28.39 -1.24
N THR A 7 40.29 -29.39 -0.98
CA THR A 7 38.83 -29.32 -0.87
C THR A 7 38.50 -28.63 0.45
N VAL A 8 37.85 -27.47 0.43
CA VAL A 8 37.19 -26.93 1.63
C VAL A 8 35.73 -26.65 1.29
N ALA A 9 34.92 -27.58 1.82
CA ALA A 9 33.57 -27.48 2.35
C ALA A 9 32.68 -26.29 1.92
N SER A 10 31.53 -26.66 1.38
CA SER A 10 30.28 -25.92 1.35
C SER A 10 30.02 -25.14 2.65
N ALA A 11 29.94 -23.81 2.54
CA ALA A 11 29.07 -23.02 3.39
C ALA A 11 27.81 -22.76 2.58
N VAL A 12 26.77 -23.54 2.87
CA VAL A 12 25.41 -23.32 2.41
C VAL A 12 24.97 -22.00 3.01
N LEU A 13 25.07 -20.91 2.25
CA LEU A 13 24.33 -19.69 2.56
C LEU A 13 22.89 -19.96 2.16
N PHE A 14 22.15 -20.62 3.07
CA PHE A 14 20.71 -20.36 3.22
C PHE A 14 20.59 -18.89 3.64
N GLY A 15 20.78 -17.99 2.67
CA GLY A 15 20.15 -16.70 2.73
C GLY A 15 18.67 -16.96 2.64
N CYS A 16 18.00 -17.00 3.79
CA CYS A 16 16.60 -16.66 3.85
C CYS A 16 16.53 -15.22 3.33
N ALA A 17 16.42 -15.07 2.01
CA ALA A 17 15.84 -13.88 1.43
C ALA A 17 14.45 -13.84 2.04
N SER A 18 14.33 -13.09 3.14
CA SER A 18 13.06 -12.58 3.59
C SER A 18 12.50 -11.93 2.35
N ASP A 19 11.44 -12.55 1.82
CA ASP A 19 10.68 -12.12 0.66
C ASP A 19 10.00 -10.80 1.04
N ALA A 20 10.84 -9.77 1.24
CA ALA A 20 10.39 -8.41 1.28
C ALA A 20 9.98 -8.14 -0.17
N PRO A 21 8.69 -7.86 -0.44
CA PRO A 21 8.26 -7.53 -1.78
C PRO A 21 9.19 -6.43 -2.32
N PRO A 22 9.48 -6.43 -3.64
CA PRO A 22 10.39 -5.43 -4.21
C PRO A 22 9.97 -4.07 -3.68
N ALA A 23 10.89 -3.40 -2.98
CA ALA A 23 10.65 -2.09 -2.42
C ALA A 23 10.37 -1.17 -3.60
N VAL A 24 9.08 -1.00 -3.91
CA VAL A 24 8.63 0.01 -4.84
C VAL A 24 9.05 1.31 -4.19
N ASP A 25 9.93 2.06 -4.84
CA ASP A 25 10.43 3.33 -4.30
C ASP A 25 9.24 4.15 -3.81
N ARG A 26 9.14 4.32 -2.48
CA ARG A 26 8.05 5.09 -1.88
C ARG A 26 8.21 6.53 -2.36
N PRO A 27 7.16 7.15 -2.91
CA PRO A 27 7.24 8.53 -3.36
C PRO A 27 7.67 9.44 -2.21
N SER A 28 8.36 10.53 -2.54
CA SER A 28 8.83 11.49 -1.53
C SER A 28 7.72 12.33 -0.91
N THR A 29 6.50 12.23 -1.45
CA THR A 29 5.29 12.90 -0.95
C THR A 29 4.71 12.14 0.23
N ASP A 30 4.04 12.88 1.13
CA ASP A 30 3.34 12.27 2.27
C ASP A 30 2.22 11.34 1.78
N ALA A 31 2.10 10.18 2.44
CA ALA A 31 1.05 9.22 2.15
C ALA A 31 -0.30 9.69 2.69
N LEU A 32 -1.37 9.53 1.91
CA LEU A 32 -2.73 9.49 2.44
C LEU A 32 -2.95 8.12 3.07
N VAL A 33 -2.97 8.07 4.40
CA VAL A 33 -3.23 6.83 5.15
C VAL A 33 -4.74 6.59 5.22
N VAL A 34 -5.19 5.54 4.55
CA VAL A 34 -6.60 5.13 4.50
C VAL A 34 -6.75 3.80 5.22
N ARG A 35 -7.48 3.77 6.33
CA ARG A 35 -7.83 2.53 7.03
C ARG A 35 -9.21 2.08 6.64
N LEU A 36 -9.35 0.82 6.23
CA LEU A 36 -10.64 0.19 6.06
C LEU A 36 -11.24 -0.06 7.45
N ALA A 37 -12.44 0.46 7.67
CA ALA A 37 -13.25 0.20 8.86
C ALA A 37 -14.43 -0.69 8.46
N ASP A 38 -15.54 -0.62 9.20
CA ASP A 38 -16.75 -1.40 8.91
C ASP A 38 -17.39 -1.10 7.54
N GLU A 39 -18.36 -1.92 7.13
CA GLU A 39 -19.04 -1.88 5.82
C GLU A 39 -19.36 -0.44 5.34
N GLY A 40 -18.71 -0.03 4.25
CA GLY A 40 -18.93 1.28 3.61
C GLY A 40 -18.23 2.46 4.28
N TYR A 41 -17.43 2.23 5.32
CA TYR A 41 -16.66 3.25 6.04
C TYR A 41 -15.15 3.05 5.92
N VAL A 42 -14.45 4.17 6.01
CA VAL A 42 -12.99 4.25 6.08
C VAL A 42 -12.60 5.29 7.11
N GLU A 43 -11.38 5.20 7.63
CA GLU A 43 -10.75 6.29 8.36
C GLU A 43 -9.66 6.93 7.52
N LEU A 44 -9.72 8.25 7.39
CA LEU A 44 -8.70 9.07 6.75
C LEU A 44 -8.20 10.08 7.77
N ASP A 45 -6.90 10.08 8.06
CA ASP A 45 -6.29 10.94 9.08
C ASP A 45 -7.00 10.87 10.46
N GLY A 46 -7.40 9.66 10.86
CA GLY A 46 -8.13 9.41 12.11
C GLY A 46 -9.59 9.88 12.10
N ARG A 47 -10.11 10.30 10.94
CA ARG A 47 -11.51 10.69 10.77
C ARG A 47 -12.28 9.61 10.04
N ARG A 48 -13.25 9.01 10.72
CA ARG A 48 -14.18 8.08 10.11
C ARG A 48 -15.14 8.79 9.16
N MET A 49 -15.27 8.26 7.94
CA MET A 49 -16.19 8.77 6.92
C MET A 49 -16.64 7.63 5.99
N THR A 50 -17.65 7.89 5.16
CA THR A 50 -18.07 6.92 4.14
C THR A 50 -17.02 6.84 3.02
N VAL A 51 -16.96 5.70 2.34
CA VAL A 51 -16.11 5.53 1.14
C VAL A 51 -16.38 6.65 0.13
N ASP A 52 -17.66 6.95 -0.16
CA ASP A 52 -18.03 8.01 -1.11
C ASP A 52 -17.50 9.39 -0.70
N ARG A 53 -17.52 9.71 0.61
CA ARG A 53 -16.96 10.97 1.10
C ARG A 53 -15.45 10.99 0.96
N MET A 54 -14.77 9.89 1.29
CA MET A 54 -13.32 9.80 1.12
C MET A 54 -12.90 9.95 -0.34
N LEU A 55 -13.59 9.28 -1.27
CA LEU A 55 -13.32 9.42 -2.71
C LEU A 55 -13.51 10.87 -3.19
N TYR A 56 -14.48 11.59 -2.62
CA TYR A 56 -14.65 13.01 -2.91
C TYR A 56 -13.48 13.85 -2.38
N GLU A 57 -13.03 13.63 -1.14
CA GLU A 57 -11.85 14.31 -0.58
C GLU A 57 -10.59 14.02 -1.39
N LEU A 58 -10.40 12.77 -1.84
CA LEU A 58 -9.29 12.37 -2.68
C LEU A 58 -9.24 13.16 -3.99
N ARG A 59 -10.39 13.29 -4.67
CA ARG A 59 -10.52 14.10 -5.89
C ARG A 59 -10.16 15.57 -5.64
N LEU A 60 -10.54 16.12 -4.48
CA LEU A 60 -10.19 17.50 -4.12
C LEU A 60 -8.69 17.66 -3.86
N ALA A 61 -8.09 16.74 -3.12
CA ALA A 61 -6.66 16.75 -2.81
C ALA A 61 -5.81 16.69 -4.10
N VAL A 62 -6.16 15.78 -5.01
CA VAL A 62 -5.48 15.68 -6.31
C VAL A 62 -5.63 16.96 -7.13
N ARG A 63 -6.85 17.53 -7.23
CA ARG A 63 -7.06 18.78 -7.96
C ARG A 63 -6.27 19.95 -7.39
N ALA A 64 -6.18 20.04 -6.06
CA ALA A 64 -5.39 21.06 -5.39
C ALA A 64 -3.89 20.88 -5.68
N THR A 65 -3.43 19.63 -5.72
CA THR A 65 -2.03 19.27 -6.02
C THR A 65 -1.65 19.58 -7.47
N ASP A 66 -2.53 19.25 -8.42
CA ASP A 66 -2.39 19.57 -9.84
C ASP A 66 -2.34 21.10 -10.07
N ALA A 67 -3.25 21.84 -9.44
CA ALA A 67 -3.25 23.31 -9.50
C ALA A 67 -1.99 23.95 -8.91
N ALA A 68 -1.34 23.28 -7.94
CA ALA A 68 -0.07 23.72 -7.35
C ALA A 68 1.16 23.27 -8.17
N GLY A 69 1.00 22.45 -9.21
CA GLY A 69 2.11 21.85 -9.96
C GLY A 69 2.95 20.87 -9.13
N ALA A 70 2.35 20.30 -8.08
CA ALA A 70 3.00 19.34 -7.20
C ALA A 70 2.70 17.89 -7.61
N GLU A 71 3.46 16.95 -7.08
CA GLU A 71 3.22 15.51 -7.31
C GLU A 71 2.02 15.03 -6.47
N PRO A 72 1.08 14.26 -7.04
CA PRO A 72 -0.03 13.67 -6.30
C PRO A 72 0.45 12.85 -5.09
N PRO A 73 -0.31 12.84 -3.99
CA PRO A 73 0.00 11.94 -2.87
C PRO A 73 -0.14 10.48 -3.32
N TRP A 74 0.59 9.60 -2.66
CA TRP A 74 0.34 8.16 -2.73
C TRP A 74 -0.57 7.70 -1.61
N ILE A 75 -1.18 6.53 -1.76
CA ILE A 75 -2.13 6.00 -0.78
C ILE A 75 -1.48 4.82 -0.05
N ASP A 76 -1.42 4.89 1.27
CA ASP A 76 -1.15 3.74 2.15
C ASP A 76 -2.51 3.21 2.62
N LEU A 77 -2.95 2.11 2.02
CA LEU A 77 -4.24 1.51 2.32
C LEU A 77 -4.07 0.33 3.28
N ARG A 78 -4.74 0.45 4.42
CA ARG A 78 -4.61 -0.47 5.54
C ARG A 78 -5.91 -1.21 5.77
N ALA A 79 -5.83 -2.52 5.88
CA ALA A 79 -6.96 -3.37 6.26
C ALA A 79 -6.61 -4.15 7.53
N PRO A 80 -7.58 -4.40 8.43
CA PRO A 80 -7.32 -5.25 9.58
C PRO A 80 -7.04 -6.70 9.13
N SER A 81 -6.12 -7.35 9.83
CA SER A 81 -5.57 -8.68 9.49
C SER A 81 -6.53 -9.84 9.74
N ASP A 82 -7.50 -9.64 10.62
CA ASP A 82 -8.56 -10.60 10.95
C ASP A 82 -9.50 -10.90 9.77
N GLY A 83 -9.55 -10.03 8.75
CA GLY A 83 -10.23 -10.31 7.47
C GLY A 83 -11.75 -10.44 7.58
N ASP A 84 -12.32 -10.29 8.78
CA ASP A 84 -13.67 -10.70 9.12
C ASP A 84 -14.57 -9.47 9.29
N LEU A 85 -14.70 -8.69 8.22
CA LEU A 85 -15.72 -7.65 8.15
C LEU A 85 -16.98 -8.16 7.44
N PRO A 86 -18.16 -7.90 8.01
CA PRO A 86 -19.42 -8.14 7.31
C PRO A 86 -19.42 -7.32 6.01
N GLY A 87 -19.54 -8.02 4.86
CA GLY A 87 -19.55 -7.41 3.53
C GLY A 87 -18.21 -7.45 2.78
N GLY A 88 -17.10 -7.82 3.44
CA GLY A 88 -15.77 -7.96 2.83
C GLY A 88 -15.11 -6.64 2.41
N PHE A 89 -13.81 -6.72 2.09
CA PHE A 89 -13.01 -5.55 1.69
C PHE A 89 -12.92 -5.34 0.18
N ASP A 90 -13.25 -6.37 -0.61
CA ASP A 90 -12.98 -6.39 -2.05
C ASP A 90 -13.64 -5.23 -2.80
N GLU A 91 -14.92 -4.95 -2.49
CA GLU A 91 -15.65 -3.89 -3.18
C GLU A 91 -15.14 -2.48 -2.81
N PRO A 92 -15.00 -2.12 -1.51
CA PRO A 92 -14.32 -0.88 -1.13
C PRO A 92 -12.92 -0.75 -1.73
N LEU A 93 -12.09 -1.78 -1.63
CA LEU A 93 -10.72 -1.82 -2.19
C LEU A 93 -10.73 -1.51 -3.68
N ARG A 94 -11.53 -2.23 -4.45
CA ARG A 94 -11.65 -2.07 -5.89
C ARG A 94 -12.08 -0.66 -6.27
N ARG A 95 -13.05 -0.08 -5.53
CA ARG A 95 -13.51 1.30 -5.77
C ARG A 95 -12.43 2.33 -5.46
N ILE A 96 -11.70 2.16 -4.36
CA ILE A 96 -10.61 3.07 -3.97
C ILE A 96 -9.47 3.02 -4.98
N GLN A 97 -9.04 1.81 -5.37
CA GLN A 97 -8.02 1.64 -6.41
C GLN A 97 -8.46 2.25 -7.74
N SER A 98 -9.68 1.97 -8.19
CA SER A 98 -10.21 2.53 -9.44
C SER A 98 -10.22 4.06 -9.42
N GLU A 99 -10.63 4.68 -8.31
CA GLU A 99 -10.71 6.13 -8.21
C GLU A 99 -9.31 6.78 -8.11
N ALA A 100 -8.41 6.18 -7.34
CA ALA A 100 -7.03 6.64 -7.24
C ALA A 100 -6.35 6.66 -8.62
N TYR A 101 -6.49 5.58 -9.41
CA TYR A 101 -5.95 5.56 -10.77
C TYR A 101 -6.65 6.56 -11.70
N ALA A 102 -7.97 6.73 -11.59
CA ALA A 102 -8.72 7.69 -12.39
C ALA A 102 -8.32 9.15 -12.09
N THR A 103 -7.88 9.43 -10.87
CA THR A 103 -7.40 10.75 -10.44
C THR A 103 -5.90 10.95 -10.70
N GLY A 104 -5.19 9.93 -11.19
CA GLY A 104 -3.77 10.04 -11.55
C GLY A 104 -2.81 9.67 -10.41
N ILE A 105 -3.31 9.20 -9.28
CA ILE A 105 -2.49 8.57 -8.25
C ILE A 105 -1.97 7.24 -8.81
N ARG A 106 -0.65 7.09 -8.82
CA ARG A 106 0.03 5.92 -9.43
C ARG A 106 0.50 4.90 -8.41
N HIS A 107 0.62 5.30 -7.16
CA HIS A 107 1.20 4.47 -6.11
C HIS A 107 0.17 4.25 -5.01
N ILE A 108 -0.16 2.98 -4.79
CA ILE A 108 -1.06 2.51 -3.75
C ILE A 108 -0.36 1.31 -3.10
N GLU A 109 0.00 1.46 -1.82
CA GLU A 109 0.53 0.36 -1.01
C GLU A 109 -0.64 -0.26 -0.24
N PHE A 110 -0.66 -1.58 -0.14
CA PHE A 110 -1.64 -2.31 0.66
C PHE A 110 -0.92 -3.01 1.81
N SER A 111 -1.36 -2.74 3.03
CA SER A 111 -0.83 -3.35 4.25
C SER A 111 -1.95 -3.95 5.08
N LEU A 112 -1.68 -5.12 5.66
CA LEU A 112 -2.50 -5.66 6.73
C LEU A 112 -1.99 -5.11 8.07
N GLU A 113 -2.90 -4.64 8.92
CA GLU A 113 -2.56 -4.24 10.29
C GLU A 113 -2.68 -5.45 11.20
N ASP A 114 -1.56 -5.85 11.80
CA ASP A 114 -1.54 -6.77 12.93
C ASP A 114 -2.15 -6.06 14.16
N GLU A 115 -3.07 -6.73 14.86
CA GLU A 115 -3.72 -6.25 16.11
C GLU A 115 -2.73 -5.94 17.24
#